data_AF-A0A450WS78-F1
#
_entry.id   AF-A0A450WS78-F1
#
_cell.length_a   1.000
_cell.length_b   1.000
_cell.length_c   1.000
_cell.angle_alpha   90.00
_cell.angle_beta   90.00
_cell.angle_gamma   90.00
#
_symmetry.space_group_name_H-M   'P 1'
#
loop_
_entity.id
_entity.type
_entity.pdbx_description
1 polymer ?
#
loop_
_entity_poly.entity_id
_entity_poly.type
_entity_poly.pdbx_seq_one_letter_code
_entity_poly.pdbx_strand_id
1 'polypeptide(L)'
;MTNNLPNDILETVRRALAEDIGGGDITSALLPTDSVGRATLICREDAVLCGIPWFDEVFRQLDDRIKIAWEVADGADIGPNQQVCQIAGPAPAMLTGERTALNFLQTLSGTATLARKYAMEVRGTKTRVLDTRKTIPGLRTAQKYAVRQGGCHNHRLGLHDGVLIKENHILAAGSLSAAVQRARERNRGIPVEVEVESLAECREALASGADIILLDNFELVEIEEATRINAGRAKLEVSGGVELTALRRLAETGVDYISIGSLTKHVRAVDFSLRFEMQGAL
;
A
#
# COMPACT_ATOMS: atom_id res chain seq x y z
N MET A 1 1.79 -12.48 -13.38
CA MET A 1 1.92 -12.21 -11.92
C MET A 1 0.64 -12.74 -11.28
N THR A 2 0.72 -13.75 -10.42
CA THR A 2 -0.45 -14.20 -9.67
C THR A 2 -0.92 -13.04 -8.79
N ASN A 3 -2.04 -12.44 -9.16
CA ASN A 3 -2.62 -11.30 -8.47
C ASN A 3 -3.17 -11.79 -7.13
N ASN A 4 -2.29 -11.94 -6.14
CA ASN A 4 -2.66 -12.45 -4.83
C ASN A 4 -3.39 -11.33 -4.09
N LEU A 5 -4.71 -11.33 -4.24
CA LEU A 5 -5.61 -10.42 -3.55
C LEU A 5 -5.53 -10.65 -2.04
N PRO A 6 -5.69 -9.60 -1.23
CA PRO A 6 -5.86 -9.78 0.20
C PRO A 6 -7.04 -10.68 0.55
N ASN A 7 -6.85 -11.56 1.55
CA ASN A 7 -7.89 -12.49 1.99
C ASN A 7 -8.93 -11.84 2.92
N ASP A 8 -8.73 -10.57 3.30
CA ASP A 8 -9.57 -9.83 4.24
C ASP A 8 -10.50 -8.80 3.57
N ILE A 9 -10.60 -8.79 2.23
CA ILE A 9 -11.48 -7.88 1.47
C ILE A 9 -12.93 -7.99 1.98
N LEU A 10 -13.47 -9.21 2.06
CA LEU A 10 -14.83 -9.49 2.55
C LEU A 10 -15.10 -8.82 3.92
N GLU A 11 -14.18 -9.02 4.87
CA GLU A 11 -14.32 -8.54 6.24
C GLU A 11 -14.15 -7.02 6.34
N THR A 12 -13.19 -6.46 5.62
CA THR A 12 -12.97 -5.00 5.61
C THR A 12 -14.17 -4.25 5.02
N VAL A 13 -14.72 -4.75 3.91
CA VAL A 13 -15.92 -4.17 3.30
C VAL A 13 -17.14 -4.34 4.20
N ARG A 14 -17.33 -5.52 4.80
CA ARG A 14 -18.46 -5.78 5.70
C ARG A 14 -18.47 -4.81 6.89
N ARG A 15 -17.30 -4.49 7.45
CA ARG A 15 -17.18 -3.51 8.54
C ARG A 15 -17.53 -2.10 8.08
N ALA A 16 -17.03 -1.69 6.91
CA ALA A 16 -17.30 -0.36 6.36
C ALA A 16 -18.77 -0.18 5.94
N LEU A 17 -19.44 -1.23 5.48
CA LEU A 17 -20.89 -1.20 5.25
C LEU A 17 -21.66 -1.14 6.56
N ALA A 18 -21.26 -1.91 7.56
CA ALA A 18 -21.95 -1.94 8.85
C ALA A 18 -21.89 -0.61 9.59
N GLU A 19 -20.77 0.12 9.50
CA GLU A 19 -20.65 1.45 10.15
C GLU A 19 -21.52 2.52 9.48
N ASP A 20 -21.66 2.47 8.15
CA ASP A 20 -22.37 3.48 7.36
C ASP A 20 -23.88 3.22 7.32
N ILE A 21 -24.29 1.95 7.14
CA ILE A 21 -25.70 1.56 7.00
C ILE A 21 -26.41 1.50 8.34
N GLY A 22 -25.75 0.97 9.39
CA GLY A 22 -26.36 0.78 10.70
C GLY A 22 -27.71 0.07 10.64
N GLY A 23 -28.79 0.80 10.98
CA GLY A 23 -30.17 0.30 10.96
C GLY A 23 -30.87 0.33 9.59
N GLY A 24 -30.23 0.90 8.56
CA GLY A 24 -30.75 1.03 7.20
C GLY A 24 -30.59 2.43 6.62
N ASP A 25 -30.54 2.53 5.30
CA ASP A 25 -30.50 3.80 4.57
C ASP A 25 -31.92 4.38 4.40
N ILE A 26 -32.28 5.28 5.31
CA ILE A 26 -33.60 5.92 5.33
C ILE A 26 -33.86 6.84 4.13
N THR A 27 -32.82 7.27 3.42
CA THR A 27 -32.96 8.17 2.26
C THR A 27 -33.22 7.34 1.00
N SER A 28 -32.46 6.27 0.79
CA SER A 28 -32.70 5.35 -0.32
C SER A 28 -34.03 4.60 -0.18
N ALA A 29 -34.56 4.46 1.05
CA ALA A 29 -35.90 3.90 1.30
C ALA A 29 -37.06 4.74 0.72
N LEU A 30 -36.82 5.98 0.29
CA LEU A 30 -37.82 6.83 -0.38
C LEU A 30 -38.06 6.41 -1.84
N LEU A 31 -37.18 5.60 -2.41
CA LEU A 31 -37.23 5.19 -3.81
C LEU A 31 -38.11 3.93 -4.00
N PRO A 32 -38.71 3.75 -5.19
CA PRO A 32 -39.38 2.49 -5.52
C PRO A 32 -38.40 1.32 -5.46
N THR A 33 -38.81 0.22 -4.83
CA THR A 33 -37.96 -0.97 -4.61
C THR A 33 -37.55 -1.68 -5.91
N ASP A 34 -38.30 -1.46 -6.99
CA ASP A 34 -38.08 -1.97 -8.34
C ASP A 34 -37.36 -0.98 -9.26
N SER A 35 -37.02 0.22 -8.77
CA SER A 35 -36.33 1.23 -9.57
C SER A 35 -34.90 0.80 -9.92
N VAL A 36 -34.53 1.02 -11.19
CA VAL A 36 -33.22 0.68 -11.74
C VAL A 36 -32.49 1.96 -12.11
N GLY A 37 -31.21 2.01 -11.78
CA GLY A 37 -30.33 3.13 -12.08
C GLY A 37 -29.12 2.71 -12.91
N ARG A 38 -28.47 3.73 -13.46
CA ARG A 38 -27.13 3.64 -14.03
C ARG A 38 -26.25 4.70 -13.39
N ALA A 39 -24.98 4.39 -13.24
CA ALA A 39 -24.01 5.36 -12.76
C ALA A 39 -22.70 5.25 -13.53
N THR A 40 -22.03 6.39 -13.70
CA THR A 40 -20.71 6.48 -14.33
C THR A 40 -19.71 7.00 -13.31
N LEU A 41 -18.65 6.24 -13.07
CA LEU A 41 -17.53 6.65 -12.23
C LEU A 41 -16.54 7.45 -13.06
N ILE A 42 -16.20 8.66 -12.60
CA ILE A 42 -15.29 9.58 -13.29
C ILE A 42 -14.16 10.00 -12.36
N CYS A 43 -12.93 9.98 -12.86
CA CYS A 43 -11.77 10.56 -12.18
C CYS A 43 -11.64 12.05 -12.50
N ARG A 44 -11.26 12.89 -11.54
CA ARG A 44 -11.16 14.34 -11.71
C ARG A 44 -9.71 14.88 -11.69
N GLU A 45 -8.74 14.02 -11.46
CA GLU A 45 -7.32 14.38 -11.44
C GLU A 45 -6.45 13.26 -12.02
N ASP A 46 -5.15 13.51 -12.23
CA ASP A 46 -4.21 12.45 -12.61
C ASP A 46 -3.98 11.50 -11.43
N ALA A 47 -4.21 10.21 -11.66
CA ALA A 47 -4.12 9.19 -10.62
C ALA A 47 -3.72 7.82 -11.18
N VAL A 48 -3.45 6.89 -10.27
CA VAL A 48 -3.37 5.45 -10.54
C VAL A 48 -4.61 4.79 -9.93
N LEU A 49 -5.39 4.09 -10.76
CA LEU A 49 -6.55 3.35 -10.28
C LEU A 49 -6.10 2.21 -9.36
N CYS A 50 -6.69 2.14 -8.16
CA CYS A 50 -6.51 1.02 -7.27
C CYS A 50 -7.72 0.85 -6.35
N GLY A 51 -8.20 -0.39 -6.22
CA GLY A 51 -9.24 -0.75 -5.27
C GLY A 51 -10.46 -1.41 -5.89
N ILE A 52 -10.40 -1.81 -7.16
CA ILE A 52 -11.48 -2.52 -7.87
C ILE A 52 -12.07 -3.67 -7.01
N PRO A 53 -11.27 -4.56 -6.39
CA PRO A 53 -11.83 -5.66 -5.59
C PRO A 53 -12.67 -5.23 -4.39
N TRP A 54 -12.35 -4.10 -3.76
CA TRP A 54 -13.14 -3.56 -2.64
C TRP A 54 -14.40 -2.88 -3.14
N PHE A 55 -14.30 -2.16 -4.26
CA PHE A 55 -15.43 -1.50 -4.90
C PHE A 55 -16.47 -2.53 -5.35
N ASP A 56 -16.04 -3.58 -6.05
CA ASP A 56 -16.91 -4.68 -6.48
C ASP A 56 -17.54 -5.40 -5.29
N GLU A 57 -16.75 -5.66 -4.24
CA GLU A 57 -17.22 -6.34 -3.04
C GLU A 57 -18.29 -5.55 -2.29
N VAL A 58 -18.20 -4.21 -2.25
CA VAL A 58 -19.25 -3.36 -1.64
C VAL A 58 -20.61 -3.65 -2.27
N PHE A 59 -20.70 -3.55 -3.60
CA PHE A 59 -21.96 -3.76 -4.29
C PHE A 59 -22.40 -5.23 -4.25
N ARG A 60 -21.45 -6.18 -4.25
CA ARG A 60 -21.75 -7.61 -4.12
C ARG A 60 -22.39 -7.97 -2.76
N GLN A 61 -21.99 -7.29 -1.67
CA GLN A 61 -22.62 -7.51 -0.35
C GLN A 61 -24.01 -6.87 -0.24
N LEU A 62 -24.31 -5.86 -1.06
CA LEU A 62 -25.58 -5.15 -1.05
C LEU A 62 -26.63 -5.82 -1.95
N ASP A 63 -26.27 -6.10 -3.20
CA ASP A 63 -27.21 -6.66 -4.18
C ASP A 63 -26.47 -7.30 -5.37
N ASP A 64 -26.64 -8.60 -5.59
CA ASP A 64 -25.97 -9.37 -6.64
C ASP A 64 -26.45 -9.04 -8.07
N ARG A 65 -27.57 -8.29 -8.18
CA ARG A 65 -28.09 -7.78 -9.45
C ARG A 65 -27.28 -6.59 -9.96
N ILE A 66 -26.51 -5.91 -9.12
CA ILE A 66 -25.65 -4.82 -9.53
C ILE A 66 -24.52 -5.35 -10.41
N LYS A 67 -24.34 -4.76 -11.59
CA LYS A 67 -23.28 -5.08 -12.54
C LYS A 67 -22.36 -3.88 -12.73
N ILE A 68 -21.07 -4.14 -12.67
CA ILE A 68 -20.03 -3.13 -12.87
C ILE A 68 -19.21 -3.52 -14.10
N ALA A 69 -19.07 -2.59 -15.03
CA ALA A 69 -18.27 -2.72 -16.23
C ALA A 69 -17.06 -1.78 -16.14
N TRP A 70 -15.90 -2.33 -15.78
CA TRP A 70 -14.64 -1.60 -15.71
C TRP A 70 -14.01 -1.40 -17.09
N GLU A 71 -13.55 -0.19 -17.36
CA GLU A 71 -12.80 0.14 -18.60
C GLU A 71 -11.28 0.14 -18.39
N VAL A 72 -10.87 0.16 -17.12
CA VAL A 72 -9.49 0.25 -16.66
C VAL A 72 -9.27 -0.76 -15.54
N ALA A 73 -8.05 -1.30 -15.47
CA ALA A 73 -7.65 -2.24 -14.44
C ALA A 73 -6.89 -1.54 -13.30
N ASP A 74 -6.84 -2.17 -12.13
CA ASP A 74 -5.96 -1.72 -11.04
C ASP A 74 -4.51 -1.61 -11.54
N GLY A 75 -3.83 -0.54 -11.12
CA GLY A 75 -2.48 -0.17 -11.54
C GLY A 75 -2.40 0.65 -12.83
N ALA A 76 -3.51 0.85 -13.54
CA ALA A 76 -3.55 1.73 -14.71
C ALA A 76 -3.48 3.21 -14.31
N ASP A 77 -2.75 4.00 -15.10
CA ASP A 77 -2.80 5.46 -15.01
C ASP A 77 -4.13 5.97 -15.59
N ILE A 78 -4.77 6.90 -14.90
CA ILE A 78 -6.05 7.52 -15.26
C ILE A 78 -5.93 9.04 -15.14
N GLY A 79 -6.73 9.76 -15.93
CA GLY A 79 -6.66 11.23 -16.00
C GLY A 79 -7.98 11.95 -15.69
N PRO A 80 -7.96 13.29 -15.67
CA PRO A 80 -9.13 14.11 -15.44
C PRO A 80 -10.25 13.86 -16.47
N ASN A 81 -11.48 13.80 -15.97
CA ASN A 81 -12.71 13.52 -16.72
C ASN A 81 -12.76 12.15 -17.41
N GLN A 82 -11.81 11.25 -17.13
CA GLN A 82 -11.84 9.90 -17.65
C GLN A 82 -12.95 9.09 -16.99
N GLN A 83 -13.76 8.42 -17.81
CA GLN A 83 -14.67 7.38 -17.37
C GLN A 83 -13.87 6.14 -16.94
N VAL A 84 -14.15 5.65 -15.73
CA VAL A 84 -13.41 4.53 -15.11
C VAL A 84 -14.23 3.25 -15.19
N CYS A 85 -15.52 3.34 -14.84
CA CYS A 85 -16.46 2.23 -14.96
C CYS A 85 -17.90 2.73 -15.08
N GLN A 86 -18.78 1.83 -15.52
CA GLN A 86 -20.22 1.97 -15.47
C GLN A 86 -20.83 0.97 -14.50
N ILE A 87 -21.87 1.38 -13.80
CA ILE A 87 -22.59 0.58 -12.82
C ILE A 87 -24.07 0.58 -13.21
N ALA A 88 -24.74 -0.56 -13.13
CA ALA A 88 -26.18 -0.66 -13.37
C ALA A 88 -26.82 -1.67 -12.42
N GLY A 89 -28.02 -1.37 -11.93
CA GLY A 89 -28.73 -2.24 -10.99
C GLY A 89 -29.82 -1.51 -10.20
N PRO A 90 -30.31 -2.12 -9.11
CA PRO A 90 -31.31 -1.51 -8.23
C PRO A 90 -30.81 -0.18 -7.66
N ALA A 91 -31.53 0.90 -7.95
CA ALA A 91 -31.14 2.26 -7.58
C ALA A 91 -30.91 2.43 -6.05
N PRO A 92 -31.77 1.91 -5.16
CA PRO A 92 -31.56 2.05 -3.72
C PRO A 92 -30.23 1.44 -3.25
N ALA A 93 -29.91 0.22 -3.70
CA ALA A 93 -28.68 -0.46 -3.31
C ALA A 93 -27.43 0.23 -3.88
N MET A 94 -27.52 0.77 -5.11
CA MET A 94 -26.43 1.54 -5.70
C MET A 94 -26.13 2.82 -4.91
N LEU A 95 -27.16 3.55 -4.49
CA LEU A 95 -27.00 4.79 -3.72
C LEU A 95 -26.50 4.52 -2.30
N THR A 96 -27.01 3.48 -1.63
CA THR A 96 -26.50 3.04 -0.33
C THR A 96 -25.02 2.67 -0.37
N GLY A 97 -24.57 1.96 -1.42
CA GLY A 97 -23.17 1.51 -1.55
C GLY A 97 -22.19 2.59 -2.01
N GLU A 98 -22.67 3.70 -2.56
CA GLU A 98 -21.84 4.72 -3.23
C GLU A 98 -20.69 5.19 -2.34
N ARG A 99 -21.00 5.58 -1.10
CA ARG A 99 -20.01 6.23 -0.24
C ARG A 99 -18.94 5.28 0.22
N THR A 100 -19.33 4.08 0.67
CA THR A 100 -18.38 3.04 1.06
C THR A 100 -17.48 2.64 -0.13
N ALA A 101 -18.04 2.44 -1.32
CA ALA A 101 -17.29 2.04 -2.51
C ALA A 101 -16.27 3.12 -2.93
N LEU A 102 -16.69 4.40 -2.96
CA LEU A 102 -15.80 5.51 -3.27
C LEU A 102 -14.71 5.67 -2.21
N ASN A 103 -15.01 5.56 -0.91
CA ASN A 103 -14.02 5.70 0.15
C ASN A 103 -12.85 4.71 0.00
N PHE A 104 -13.14 3.45 -0.33
CA PHE A 104 -12.08 2.46 -0.63
C PHE A 104 -11.29 2.87 -1.87
N LEU A 105 -11.96 3.14 -2.99
CA LEU A 105 -11.30 3.42 -4.25
C LEU A 105 -10.43 4.68 -4.18
N GLN A 106 -10.95 5.76 -3.59
CA GLN A 106 -10.25 7.03 -3.41
C GLN A 106 -9.01 6.86 -2.51
N THR A 107 -9.13 6.12 -1.40
CA THR A 107 -8.03 5.88 -0.45
C THR A 107 -6.91 5.05 -1.10
N LEU A 108 -7.27 3.93 -1.72
CA LEU A 108 -6.31 3.01 -2.31
C LEU A 108 -5.67 3.58 -3.57
N SER A 109 -6.44 4.25 -4.42
CA SER A 109 -5.89 5.00 -5.56
C SER A 109 -4.96 6.11 -5.11
N GLY A 110 -5.24 6.77 -3.97
CA GLY A 110 -4.33 7.76 -3.37
C GLY A 110 -2.96 7.17 -3.01
N THR A 111 -2.94 6.03 -2.32
CA THR A 111 -1.70 5.30 -2.02
C THR A 111 -0.98 4.83 -3.28
N ALA A 112 -1.69 4.25 -4.26
CA ALA A 112 -1.10 3.77 -5.50
C ALA A 112 -0.50 4.92 -6.34
N THR A 113 -1.18 6.07 -6.38
CA THR A 113 -0.72 7.28 -7.08
C THR A 113 0.57 7.81 -6.45
N LEU A 114 0.66 7.83 -5.12
CA LEU A 114 1.89 8.23 -4.45
C LEU A 114 3.02 7.23 -4.72
N ALA A 115 2.75 5.93 -4.60
CA ALA A 115 3.73 4.87 -4.88
C ALA A 115 4.27 4.97 -6.33
N ARG A 116 3.42 5.26 -7.31
CA ARG A 116 3.84 5.50 -8.71
C ARG A 116 4.89 6.60 -8.82
N LYS A 117 4.73 7.71 -8.09
CA LYS A 117 5.72 8.80 -8.10
C LYS A 117 7.08 8.34 -7.60
N TYR A 118 7.11 7.59 -6.48
CA TYR A 118 8.35 7.04 -5.93
C TYR A 118 8.99 5.98 -6.85
N ALA A 119 8.18 5.08 -7.44
CA ALA A 119 8.66 4.06 -8.36
C ALA A 119 9.29 4.67 -9.63
N MET A 120 8.70 5.76 -10.14
CA MET A 120 9.22 6.47 -11.31
C MET A 120 10.55 7.18 -11.04
N GLU A 121 10.72 7.73 -9.84
CA GLU A 121 11.92 8.48 -9.47
C GLU A 121 13.18 7.57 -9.40
N VAL A 122 13.03 6.33 -8.94
CA VAL A 122 14.13 5.33 -8.93
C VAL A 122 14.30 4.58 -10.27
N ARG A 123 13.50 4.89 -11.29
CA ARG A 123 13.54 4.16 -12.56
C ARG A 123 14.93 4.24 -13.22
N GLY A 124 15.45 3.09 -13.62
CA GLY A 124 16.79 2.98 -14.23
C GLY A 124 17.91 2.75 -13.22
N THR A 125 17.63 2.72 -11.92
CA THR A 125 18.54 2.17 -10.91
C THR A 125 18.15 0.72 -10.58
N LYS A 126 18.95 0.05 -9.75
CA LYS A 126 18.64 -1.29 -9.19
C LYS A 126 17.81 -1.22 -7.90
N THR A 127 17.60 -0.02 -7.37
CA THR A 127 16.97 0.21 -6.07
C THR A 127 15.47 -0.01 -6.15
N ARG A 128 14.91 -0.65 -5.12
CA ARG A 128 13.47 -0.86 -4.98
C ARG A 128 12.93 -0.04 -3.82
N VAL A 129 11.82 0.66 -4.05
CA VAL A 129 11.12 1.37 -2.99
C VAL A 129 10.22 0.39 -2.23
N LEU A 130 10.36 0.36 -0.91
CA LEU A 130 9.59 -0.50 -0.02
C LEU A 130 8.57 0.30 0.80
N ASP A 131 7.42 -0.31 1.09
CA ASP A 131 6.50 0.16 2.11
C ASP A 131 6.98 -0.18 3.54
N THR A 132 6.14 0.11 4.54
CA THR A 132 6.44 -0.23 5.94
C THR A 132 5.20 -0.79 6.64
N ARG A 133 5.31 -1.03 7.96
CA ARG A 133 4.15 -1.32 8.84
C ARG A 133 3.44 -0.07 9.37
N LYS A 134 3.88 1.13 8.98
CA LYS A 134 3.22 2.41 9.31
C LYS A 134 2.02 2.59 8.38
N THR A 135 0.97 1.84 8.62
CA THR A 135 -0.25 1.78 7.78
C THR A 135 -1.45 2.31 8.55
N ILE A 136 -2.49 2.74 7.84
CA ILE A 136 -3.79 3.03 8.44
C ILE A 136 -4.32 1.75 9.13
N PRO A 137 -4.77 1.84 10.40
CA PRO A 137 -5.31 0.68 11.12
C PRO A 137 -6.44 0.01 10.34
N GLY A 138 -6.42 -1.33 10.27
CA GLY A 138 -7.43 -2.11 9.54
C GLY A 138 -7.21 -2.22 8.02
N LEU A 139 -6.41 -1.33 7.41
CA LEU A 139 -6.20 -1.29 5.95
C LEU A 139 -4.81 -1.77 5.50
N ARG A 140 -4.07 -2.50 6.35
CA ARG A 140 -2.68 -2.88 6.06
C ARG A 140 -2.55 -3.64 4.74
N THR A 141 -3.30 -4.71 4.55
CA THR A 141 -3.23 -5.55 3.35
C THR A 141 -3.67 -4.77 2.11
N ALA A 142 -4.69 -3.92 2.25
CA ALA A 142 -5.20 -3.05 1.18
C ALA A 142 -4.17 -1.99 0.76
N GLN A 143 -3.51 -1.33 1.71
CA GLN A 143 -2.45 -0.37 1.39
C GLN A 143 -1.21 -1.06 0.80
N LYS A 144 -0.83 -2.25 1.29
CA LYS A 144 0.23 -3.07 0.68
C LYS A 144 -0.15 -3.56 -0.72
N TYR A 145 -1.44 -3.76 -1.00
CA TYR A 145 -1.91 -4.01 -2.36
C TYR A 145 -1.73 -2.76 -3.23
N ALA A 146 -2.17 -1.59 -2.75
CA ALA A 146 -2.04 -0.32 -3.47
C ALA A 146 -0.58 0.09 -3.77
N VAL A 147 0.33 -0.13 -2.82
CA VAL A 147 1.78 0.07 -3.03
C VAL A 147 2.29 -0.72 -4.24
N ARG A 148 1.89 -2.00 -4.35
CA ARG A 148 2.24 -2.84 -5.51
C ARG A 148 1.61 -2.37 -6.80
N GLN A 149 0.35 -1.93 -6.77
CA GLN A 149 -0.32 -1.38 -7.96
C GLN A 149 0.35 -0.09 -8.45
N GLY A 150 0.91 0.71 -7.55
CA GLY A 150 1.75 1.86 -7.91
C GLY A 150 3.16 1.50 -8.41
N GLY A 151 3.57 0.23 -8.37
CA GLY A 151 4.89 -0.22 -8.83
C GLY A 151 6.00 -0.19 -7.78
N CYS A 152 5.67 0.05 -6.51
CA CYS A 152 6.58 -0.17 -5.38
C CYS A 152 6.48 -1.61 -4.86
N HIS A 153 7.27 -1.97 -3.85
CA HIS A 153 7.34 -3.31 -3.31
C HIS A 153 6.98 -3.36 -1.82
N ASN A 154 6.58 -4.54 -1.37
CA ASN A 154 6.21 -4.73 0.03
C ASN A 154 7.44 -5.19 0.82
N HIS A 155 7.71 -4.52 1.95
CA HIS A 155 8.45 -5.10 3.07
C HIS A 155 7.57 -6.18 3.74
N ARG A 156 8.02 -6.76 4.86
CA ARG A 156 7.26 -7.74 5.64
C ARG A 156 5.82 -7.29 5.93
N LEU A 157 4.89 -8.23 5.92
CA LEU A 157 3.47 -7.99 6.19
C LEU A 157 3.25 -7.61 7.66
N GLY A 158 3.96 -8.26 8.59
CA GLY A 158 3.75 -8.11 10.01
C GLY A 158 4.98 -8.50 10.84
N LEU A 159 4.74 -8.91 12.09
CA LEU A 159 5.78 -9.40 12.98
C LEU A 159 6.08 -10.90 12.79
N HIS A 160 5.27 -11.59 11.99
CA HIS A 160 5.28 -13.05 11.87
C HIS A 160 6.08 -13.55 10.66
N ASP A 161 6.40 -12.68 9.70
CA ASP A 161 6.97 -13.05 8.40
C ASP A 161 8.30 -12.36 8.09
N GLY A 162 8.89 -11.64 9.05
CA GLY A 162 10.21 -11.02 8.88
C GLY A 162 10.86 -10.64 10.21
N VAL A 163 12.13 -10.97 10.36
CA VAL A 163 12.94 -10.57 11.51
C VAL A 163 13.54 -9.18 11.23
N LEU A 164 13.28 -8.22 12.12
CA LEU A 164 13.94 -6.92 12.13
C LEU A 164 14.44 -6.65 13.55
N ILE A 165 15.75 -6.78 13.73
CA ILE A 165 16.46 -6.47 14.98
C ILE A 165 16.67 -4.95 15.02
N LYS A 166 16.43 -4.36 16.17
CA LYS A 166 16.58 -2.92 16.48
C LYS A 166 17.36 -2.79 17.78
N GLU A 167 17.76 -1.58 18.15
CA GLU A 167 18.48 -1.27 19.40
C GLU A 167 17.90 -2.01 20.63
N ASN A 168 16.59 -1.91 20.87
CA ASN A 168 15.93 -2.60 22.00
C ASN A 168 16.14 -4.12 22.03
N HIS A 169 16.21 -4.76 20.86
CA HIS A 169 16.45 -6.20 20.75
C HIS A 169 17.92 -6.55 20.99
N ILE A 170 18.84 -5.68 20.55
CA ILE A 170 20.28 -5.80 20.79
C ILE A 170 20.55 -5.70 22.29
N LEU A 171 19.98 -4.69 22.96
CA LEU A 171 20.06 -4.52 24.41
C LEU A 171 19.55 -5.76 25.16
N ALA A 172 18.38 -6.28 24.77
CA ALA A 172 17.82 -7.48 25.39
C ALA A 172 18.62 -8.76 25.10
N ALA A 173 19.33 -8.82 23.97
CA ALA A 173 20.18 -9.96 23.61
C ALA A 173 21.58 -9.91 24.24
N GLY A 174 22.03 -8.72 24.65
CA GLY A 174 23.35 -8.43 25.22
C GLY A 174 24.38 -7.95 24.18
N SER A 175 24.22 -8.32 22.91
CA SER A 175 25.02 -7.81 21.79
C SER A 175 24.32 -8.04 20.45
N LEU A 176 24.76 -7.34 19.40
CA LEU A 176 24.21 -7.48 18.05
C LEU A 176 24.43 -8.89 17.52
N SER A 177 25.66 -9.41 17.67
CA SER A 177 26.00 -10.78 17.24
C SER A 177 25.12 -11.83 17.93
N ALA A 178 24.89 -11.69 19.25
CA ALA A 178 23.99 -12.58 19.98
C ALA A 178 22.53 -12.46 19.49
N ALA A 179 22.07 -11.26 19.17
CA ALA A 179 20.73 -11.04 18.62
C ALA A 179 20.56 -11.74 17.26
N VAL A 180 21.52 -11.59 16.35
CA VAL A 180 21.51 -12.22 15.02
C VAL A 180 21.57 -13.74 15.13
N GLN A 181 22.46 -14.28 15.97
CA GLN A 181 22.57 -15.72 16.17
C GLN A 181 21.25 -16.32 16.69
N ARG A 182 20.67 -15.73 17.75
CA ARG A 182 19.39 -16.19 18.31
C ARG A 182 18.26 -16.11 17.29
N ALA A 183 18.24 -15.07 16.45
CA ALA A 183 17.25 -14.93 15.40
C ALA A 183 17.35 -16.06 14.37
N ARG A 184 18.56 -16.39 13.92
CA ARG A 184 18.82 -17.47 12.96
C ARG A 184 18.47 -18.85 13.52
N GLU A 185 18.79 -19.12 14.79
CA GLU A 185 18.48 -20.38 15.45
C GLU A 185 16.97 -20.63 15.54
N ARG A 186 16.20 -19.57 15.81
CA ARG A 186 14.75 -19.66 16.04
C ARG A 186 13.91 -19.56 14.76
N ASN A 187 14.40 -18.89 13.73
CA ASN A 187 13.61 -18.55 12.53
C ASN A 187 14.30 -19.05 11.25
N ARG A 188 14.49 -20.37 11.14
CA ARG A 188 15.14 -20.96 9.97
C ARG A 188 14.37 -20.61 8.68
N GLY A 189 15.08 -20.08 7.70
CA GLY A 189 14.52 -19.71 6.39
C GLY A 189 13.91 -18.30 6.31
N ILE A 190 13.88 -17.54 7.40
CA ILE A 190 13.46 -16.13 7.40
C ILE A 190 14.72 -15.24 7.36
N PRO A 191 14.83 -14.27 6.43
CA PRO A 191 15.93 -13.32 6.42
C PRO A 191 16.02 -12.53 7.74
N VAL A 192 17.24 -12.33 8.23
CA VAL A 192 17.53 -11.53 9.41
C VAL A 192 17.97 -10.14 8.99
N GLU A 193 17.10 -9.16 9.25
CA GLU A 193 17.39 -7.73 9.05
C GLU A 193 17.84 -7.09 10.37
N VAL A 194 18.81 -6.19 10.29
CA VAL A 194 19.33 -5.43 11.44
C VAL A 194 19.30 -3.94 11.11
N GLU A 195 18.61 -3.16 11.94
CA GLU A 195 18.65 -1.70 11.95
C GLU A 195 19.92 -1.22 12.66
N VAL A 196 20.62 -0.29 12.03
CA VAL A 196 21.86 0.33 12.52
C VAL A 196 21.77 1.85 12.37
N GLU A 197 22.42 2.55 13.30
CA GLU A 197 22.45 4.02 13.38
C GLU A 197 23.86 4.58 13.15
N SER A 198 24.88 3.72 12.94
CA SER A 198 26.24 4.16 12.63
C SER A 198 27.02 3.21 11.72
N LEU A 199 28.06 3.73 11.06
CA LEU A 199 28.99 2.92 10.26
C LEU A 199 29.72 1.85 11.10
N ALA A 200 29.89 2.06 12.41
CA ALA A 200 30.47 1.07 13.30
C ALA A 200 29.54 -0.14 13.46
N GLU A 201 28.26 0.10 13.75
CA GLU A 201 27.23 -0.93 13.84
C GLU A 201 27.00 -1.64 12.50
N CYS A 202 27.07 -0.91 11.38
CA CYS A 202 27.02 -1.51 10.05
C CYS A 202 28.12 -2.57 9.86
N ARG A 203 29.36 -2.28 10.29
CA ARG A 203 30.47 -3.27 10.25
C ARG A 203 30.21 -4.47 11.16
N GLU A 204 29.64 -4.24 12.35
CA GLU A 204 29.29 -5.31 13.28
C GLU A 204 28.16 -6.20 12.74
N ALA A 205 27.13 -5.62 12.14
CA ALA A 205 26.03 -6.34 11.50
C ALA A 205 26.51 -7.19 10.32
N LEU A 206 27.41 -6.64 9.49
CA LEU A 206 28.08 -7.38 8.42
C LEU A 206 28.89 -8.56 8.97
N ALA A 207 29.68 -8.35 10.03
CA ALA A 207 30.49 -9.40 10.65
C ALA A 207 29.63 -10.51 11.29
N SER A 208 28.47 -10.14 11.82
CA SER A 208 27.48 -11.07 12.39
C SER A 208 26.70 -11.83 11.33
N GLY A 209 26.86 -11.47 10.05
CA GLY A 209 26.20 -12.12 8.92
C GLY A 209 24.71 -11.81 8.85
N ALA A 210 24.29 -10.55 9.08
CA ALA A 210 22.94 -10.11 8.76
C ALA A 210 22.65 -10.28 7.25
N ASP A 211 21.41 -10.64 6.89
CA ASP A 211 21.01 -10.79 5.48
C ASP A 211 20.70 -9.41 4.85
N ILE A 212 20.11 -8.52 5.66
CA ILE A 212 19.71 -7.16 5.29
C ILE A 212 20.18 -6.22 6.40
N ILE A 213 20.70 -5.05 6.03
CA ILE A 213 21.10 -3.99 6.97
C ILE A 213 20.30 -2.74 6.62
N LEU A 214 19.52 -2.26 7.59
CA LEU A 214 18.72 -1.05 7.50
C LEU A 214 19.50 0.11 8.12
N LEU A 215 19.88 1.08 7.28
CA LEU A 215 20.61 2.29 7.64
C LEU A 215 19.58 3.35 8.06
N ASP A 216 19.42 3.59 9.37
CA ASP A 216 18.41 4.53 9.87
C ASP A 216 18.99 5.94 10.03
N ASN A 217 18.42 6.91 9.31
CA ASN A 217 18.81 8.33 9.32
C ASN A 217 20.29 8.59 8.99
N PHE A 218 20.92 7.75 8.16
CA PHE A 218 22.27 8.01 7.66
C PHE A 218 22.27 9.19 6.68
N GLU A 219 23.32 10.01 6.74
CA GLU A 219 23.59 11.03 5.73
C GLU A 219 24.11 10.39 4.43
N LEU A 220 23.98 11.10 3.30
CA LEU A 220 24.37 10.57 1.99
C LEU A 220 25.81 10.03 1.95
N VAL A 221 26.76 10.75 2.56
CA VAL A 221 28.17 10.35 2.65
C VAL A 221 28.36 9.05 3.44
N GLU A 222 27.55 8.83 4.46
CA GLU A 222 27.59 7.61 5.27
C GLU A 222 26.96 6.44 4.51
N ILE A 223 25.93 6.69 3.70
CA ILE A 223 25.31 5.67 2.83
C ILE A 223 26.28 5.20 1.75
N GLU A 224 27.01 6.12 1.13
CA GLU A 224 28.06 5.80 0.14
C GLU A 224 29.17 4.95 0.78
N GLU A 225 29.63 5.34 1.97
CA GLU A 225 30.64 4.60 2.71
C GLU A 225 30.13 3.24 3.18
N ALA A 226 28.89 3.14 3.66
CA ALA A 226 28.24 1.87 4.01
C ALA A 226 28.14 0.94 2.80
N THR A 227 27.81 1.48 1.63
CA THR A 227 27.75 0.71 0.38
C THR A 227 29.13 0.19 -0.02
N ARG A 228 30.19 1.00 0.15
CA ARG A 228 31.58 0.61 -0.10
C ARG A 228 32.04 -0.50 0.85
N ILE A 229 31.76 -0.37 2.15
CA ILE A 229 32.11 -1.37 3.18
C ILE A 229 31.34 -2.67 2.98
N ASN A 230 30.06 -2.58 2.61
CA ASN A 230 29.19 -3.75 2.40
C ASN A 230 29.73 -4.64 1.27
N ALA A 231 30.24 -4.05 0.17
CA ALA A 231 30.81 -4.78 -0.97
C ALA A 231 29.92 -5.97 -1.46
N GLY A 232 28.60 -5.83 -1.34
CA GLY A 232 27.61 -6.85 -1.74
C GLY A 232 27.43 -8.02 -0.77
N ARG A 233 27.94 -7.95 0.46
CA ARG A 233 27.82 -9.02 1.47
C ARG A 233 26.41 -9.16 2.05
N ALA A 234 25.68 -8.05 2.18
CA ALA A 234 24.29 -7.97 2.61
C ALA A 234 23.51 -7.06 1.66
N LYS A 235 22.17 -7.13 1.77
CA LYS A 235 21.31 -6.12 1.17
C LYS A 235 21.30 -4.86 2.03
N LEU A 236 21.33 -3.69 1.40
CA LEU A 236 21.21 -2.42 2.10
C LEU A 236 19.84 -1.80 1.89
N GLU A 237 19.23 -1.41 2.99
CA GLU A 237 17.98 -0.66 3.05
C GLU A 237 18.22 0.71 3.69
N VAL A 238 17.77 1.79 3.04
CA VAL A 238 17.80 3.13 3.63
C VAL A 238 16.44 3.45 4.24
N SER A 239 16.45 3.97 5.47
CA SER A 239 15.27 4.45 6.20
C SER A 239 15.57 5.80 6.86
N GLY A 240 14.51 6.49 7.28
CA GLY A 240 14.63 7.74 8.04
C GLY A 240 14.23 8.97 7.24
N GLY A 241 12.95 9.37 7.34
CA GLY A 241 12.50 10.68 6.81
C GLY A 241 12.78 10.95 5.32
N VAL A 242 12.90 9.92 4.48
CA VAL A 242 13.30 10.10 3.08
C VAL A 242 12.22 10.84 2.28
N GLU A 243 12.55 12.06 1.86
CA GLU A 243 11.74 12.88 0.98
C GLU A 243 11.89 12.47 -0.49
N LEU A 244 10.84 12.68 -1.29
CA LEU A 244 10.84 12.31 -2.71
C LEU A 244 11.99 12.98 -3.50
N THR A 245 12.34 14.21 -3.15
CA THR A 245 13.42 14.98 -3.80
C THR A 245 14.82 14.42 -3.57
N ALA A 246 15.02 13.65 -2.50
CA ALA A 246 16.29 12.99 -2.18
C ALA A 246 16.39 11.59 -2.80
N LEU A 247 15.26 11.00 -3.20
CA LEU A 247 15.14 9.58 -3.52
C LEU A 247 16.10 9.13 -4.64
N ARG A 248 16.22 9.94 -5.71
CA ARG A 248 17.10 9.61 -6.84
C ARG A 248 18.56 9.52 -6.42
N ARG A 249 19.05 10.52 -5.68
CA ARG A 249 20.43 10.58 -5.20
C ARG A 249 20.75 9.38 -4.30
N LEU A 250 19.82 9.03 -3.41
CA LEU A 250 19.94 7.84 -2.57
C LEU A 250 20.00 6.56 -3.41
N ALA A 251 19.13 6.42 -4.40
CA ALA A 251 19.13 5.25 -5.28
C ALA A 251 20.43 5.11 -6.10
N GLU A 252 21.04 6.23 -6.50
CA GLU A 252 22.31 6.25 -7.26
C GLU A 252 23.53 5.83 -6.42
N THR A 253 23.44 5.85 -5.08
CA THR A 253 24.48 5.27 -4.21
C THR A 253 24.63 3.76 -4.40
N GLY A 254 23.60 3.09 -4.95
CA GLY A 254 23.61 1.65 -5.19
C GLY A 254 23.07 0.80 -4.04
N VAL A 255 22.33 1.39 -3.10
CA VAL A 255 21.53 0.63 -2.12
C VAL A 255 20.44 -0.22 -2.80
N ASP A 256 20.08 -1.34 -2.18
CA ASP A 256 19.09 -2.27 -2.73
C ASP A 256 17.66 -1.77 -2.49
N TYR A 257 17.41 -1.19 -1.33
CA TYR A 257 16.09 -0.80 -0.87
C TYR A 257 16.06 0.61 -0.28
N ILE A 258 14.91 1.29 -0.43
CA ILE A 258 14.60 2.52 0.32
C ILE A 258 13.18 2.37 0.87
N SER A 259 13.05 2.41 2.20
CA SER A 259 11.77 2.26 2.89
C SER A 259 11.09 3.60 3.12
N ILE A 260 9.87 3.75 2.59
CA ILE A 260 9.13 5.01 2.60
C ILE A 260 7.84 4.85 3.41
N GLY A 261 7.89 5.27 4.68
CA GLY A 261 6.72 5.21 5.56
C GLY A 261 5.57 6.13 5.14
N SER A 262 5.84 7.21 4.40
CA SER A 262 4.82 8.15 3.92
C SER A 262 3.89 7.55 2.87
N LEU A 263 4.28 6.45 2.19
CA LEU A 263 3.42 5.75 1.22
C LEU A 263 2.08 5.30 1.84
N THR A 264 2.11 4.92 3.12
CA THR A 264 0.97 4.26 3.77
C THR A 264 0.48 4.94 5.05
N LYS A 265 1.32 5.76 5.72
CA LYS A 265 0.90 6.46 6.95
C LYS A 265 0.11 7.74 6.68
N HIS A 266 0.22 8.27 5.47
CA HIS A 266 -0.51 9.44 5.00
C HIS A 266 -1.45 9.04 3.87
N VAL A 267 -2.52 9.80 3.68
CA VAL A 267 -3.46 9.60 2.58
C VAL A 267 -3.83 10.97 2.00
N ARG A 268 -3.64 11.11 0.70
CA ARG A 268 -4.33 12.11 -0.11
C ARG A 268 -5.25 11.34 -1.05
N ALA A 269 -6.54 11.32 -0.71
CA ALA A 269 -7.55 10.61 -1.46
C ALA A 269 -7.67 11.19 -2.88
N VAL A 270 -7.87 10.31 -3.87
CA VAL A 270 -8.12 10.72 -5.26
C VAL A 270 -9.53 11.29 -5.40
N ASP A 271 -9.71 12.36 -6.17
CA ASP A 271 -11.05 12.89 -6.46
C ASP A 271 -11.79 12.05 -7.51
N PHE A 272 -12.68 11.17 -7.03
CA PHE A 272 -13.64 10.42 -7.83
C PHE A 272 -15.07 10.93 -7.63
N SER A 273 -15.83 10.92 -8.72
CA SER A 273 -17.26 11.29 -8.72
C SER A 273 -18.07 10.19 -9.38
N LEU A 274 -19.13 9.76 -8.71
CA LEU A 274 -20.15 8.90 -9.29
C LEU A 274 -21.29 9.79 -9.82
N ARG A 275 -21.60 9.70 -11.12
CA ARG A 275 -22.72 10.42 -11.74
C ARG A 275 -23.85 9.45 -11.98
N PHE A 276 -24.99 9.70 -11.35
CA PHE A 276 -26.13 8.78 -11.33
C PHE A 276 -27.26 9.26 -12.25
N GLU A 277 -27.90 8.32 -12.94
CA GLU A 277 -29.03 8.53 -13.83
C GLU A 277 -30.08 7.44 -13.60
N MET A 278 -31.35 7.84 -13.48
CA MET A 278 -32.46 6.90 -13.39
C MET A 278 -32.75 6.26 -14.76
N GLN A 279 -32.92 4.95 -14.80
CA GLN A 279 -33.33 4.29 -16.04
C GLN A 279 -34.84 4.48 -16.24
N GLY A 280 -35.23 5.21 -17.29
CA GLY A 280 -36.63 5.45 -17.64
C GLY A 280 -37.25 6.76 -17.12
N ALA A 281 -36.44 7.67 -16.58
CA ALA A 281 -36.87 9.05 -16.36
C ALA A 281 -36.87 9.80 -17.71
N LEU A 282 -38.06 10.13 -18.22
CA LEU A 282 -38.28 11.16 -19.24
C LEU A 282 -38.32 12.54 -18.56
#